data_AF-A0A4Q2Y7Q7-F1
#
_entry.id   AF-A0A4Q2Y7Q7-F1
#
_cell.length_a   1.000
_cell.length_b   1.000
_cell.length_c   1.000
_cell.angle_alpha   90.00
_cell.angle_beta   90.00
_cell.angle_gamma   90.00
#
_symmetry.space_group_name_H-M   'P 1'
#
loop_
_entity.id
_entity.type
_entity.pdbx_description
1 polymer ?
#
loop_
_entity_poly.entity_id
_entity_poly.type
_entity_poly.pdbx_seq_one_letter_code
_entity_poly.pdbx_strand_id
1 'polypeptide(L)'
;MHLIEQKPLIARYRLKARGFLNSISNRREFEGALIQIDGGYGCIHPWPELGDPTLDKCLADLAGERRWPIVRRAVRCAEFDRTARGFENSLFEEMEVPKSHATLAKGDVAEIALAVEAGFTTIKLKAGRDLTREAAFLKDMAVEYPALKWRLDFNEALEPEQATDFLTGLGDKVRGAIDFVEDPCPYSESAWKELWKRTRVRLAVDHEAAPLSSAAQVMVIKPAIDEPFLLGEAAIAHSQRVVMTSYMDHPVGQAFAAWEAARLELQFPGLVGLCGLQTHHLFEPDEFSEALGPWSPDFKIPDGLGLGFDDLLDAQPWTRLY
;
A
#
# COMPACT_ATOMS: atom_id res chain seq x y z
N MET A 1 -28.40 -16.01 24.07
CA MET A 1 -28.72 -14.62 24.43
C MET A 1 -28.35 -13.78 23.22
N HIS A 2 -29.33 -13.36 22.42
CA HIS A 2 -29.10 -12.61 21.18
C HIS A 2 -28.56 -11.22 21.54
N LEU A 3 -27.25 -11.03 21.40
CA LEU A 3 -26.69 -9.70 21.20
C LEU A 3 -27.30 -9.19 19.91
N ILE A 4 -28.14 -8.16 20.00
CA ILE A 4 -28.46 -7.33 18.84
C ILE A 4 -27.11 -6.74 18.46
N GLU A 5 -26.46 -7.29 17.43
CA GLU A 5 -25.24 -6.72 16.85
C GLU A 5 -25.53 -5.26 16.59
N GLN A 6 -24.84 -4.36 17.29
CA GLN A 6 -25.01 -2.94 17.03
C GLN A 6 -24.58 -2.70 15.59
N LYS A 7 -25.47 -2.10 14.79
CA LYS A 7 -25.13 -1.75 13.42
C LYS A 7 -23.89 -0.85 13.42
N PRO A 8 -22.94 -1.06 12.48
CA PRO A 8 -21.74 -0.23 12.39
C PRO A 8 -22.07 1.26 12.32
N LEU A 9 -21.23 2.11 12.93
CA LEU A 9 -21.23 3.53 12.63
C LEU A 9 -20.25 3.82 11.50
N ILE A 10 -20.53 4.86 10.72
CA ILE A 10 -19.65 5.34 9.67
C ILE A 10 -19.47 6.86 9.75
N ALA A 11 -18.28 7.31 9.38
CA ALA A 11 -17.98 8.70 9.09
C ALA A 11 -17.38 8.77 7.68
N ARG A 12 -18.12 9.36 6.74
CA ARG A 12 -17.64 9.53 5.36
C ARG A 12 -16.59 10.64 5.31
N TYR A 13 -15.55 10.42 4.53
CA TYR A 13 -14.52 11.42 4.27
C TYR A 13 -14.23 11.51 2.77
N ARG A 14 -13.46 12.54 2.39
CA ARG A 14 -12.94 12.70 1.04
C ARG A 14 -11.49 13.14 1.09
N LEU A 15 -10.62 12.39 0.42
CA LEU A 15 -9.22 12.78 0.21
C LEU A 15 -9.06 13.45 -1.15
N LYS A 16 -8.35 14.57 -1.20
CA LYS A 16 -8.07 15.29 -2.44
C LYS A 16 -6.60 15.17 -2.82
N ALA A 17 -6.33 14.54 -3.96
CA ALA A 17 -4.97 14.29 -4.42
C ALA A 17 -4.31 15.57 -4.97
N ARG A 18 -3.01 15.73 -4.67
CA ARG A 18 -2.17 16.83 -5.20
C ARG A 18 -1.89 16.68 -6.70
N GLY A 19 -2.04 15.46 -7.24
CA GLY A 19 -1.89 15.14 -8.66
C GLY A 19 -2.70 13.89 -9.06
N PHE A 20 -2.39 13.32 -10.23
CA PHE A 20 -2.95 12.03 -10.65
C PHE A 20 -2.16 10.89 -10.02
N LEU A 21 -2.85 9.93 -9.38
CA LEU A 21 -2.20 8.94 -8.51
C LEU A 21 -1.87 7.60 -9.20
N ASN A 22 -2.41 7.36 -10.39
CA ASN A 22 -2.11 6.15 -11.16
C ASN A 22 -2.15 6.42 -12.68
N SER A 23 -1.78 5.41 -13.47
CA SER A 23 -1.76 5.49 -14.93
C SER A 23 -3.15 5.47 -15.57
N ILE A 24 -4.15 4.92 -14.87
CA ILE A 24 -5.47 4.51 -15.39
C ILE A 24 -6.54 5.61 -15.25
N SER A 25 -6.46 6.44 -14.20
CA SER A 25 -7.50 7.38 -13.78
C SER A 25 -6.96 8.81 -13.64
N ASN A 26 -7.78 9.79 -14.03
CA ASN A 26 -7.54 11.22 -13.81
C ASN A 26 -8.33 11.77 -12.60
N ARG A 27 -8.94 10.87 -11.79
CA ARG A 27 -9.67 11.25 -10.58
C ARG A 27 -8.73 11.90 -9.57
N ARG A 28 -9.24 12.93 -8.88
CA ARG A 28 -8.50 13.67 -7.84
C ARG A 28 -9.20 13.71 -6.49
N GLU A 29 -10.45 13.27 -6.40
CA GLU A 29 -11.23 13.25 -5.16
C GLU A 29 -11.66 11.82 -4.87
N PHE A 30 -11.22 11.28 -3.73
CA PHE A 30 -11.39 9.89 -3.34
C PHE A 30 -12.28 9.83 -2.11
N GLU A 31 -13.44 9.20 -2.25
CA GLU A 31 -14.40 9.05 -1.17
C GLU A 31 -14.15 7.73 -0.44
N GLY A 32 -14.15 7.79 0.88
CA GLY A 32 -14.08 6.62 1.74
C GLY A 32 -14.94 6.80 2.99
N ALA A 33 -14.89 5.82 3.87
CA ALA A 33 -15.52 5.90 5.17
C ALA A 33 -14.62 5.31 6.25
N LEU A 34 -14.51 6.02 7.37
CA LEU A 34 -14.13 5.39 8.63
C LEU A 34 -15.33 4.59 9.14
N ILE A 35 -15.04 3.46 9.77
CA ILE A 35 -16.06 2.58 10.36
C ILE A 35 -15.78 2.43 11.85
N GLN A 36 -16.84 2.28 12.64
CA GLN A 36 -16.76 1.91 14.04
C GLN A 36 -17.66 0.70 14.30
N ILE A 37 -17.09 -0.34 14.92
CA ILE A 37 -17.79 -1.58 15.30
C ILE A 37 -17.44 -1.90 16.74
N ASP A 38 -18.43 -1.85 17.63
CA ASP A 38 -18.29 -2.19 19.05
C ASP A 38 -17.09 -1.51 19.75
N GLY A 39 -16.81 -0.24 19.39
CA GLY A 39 -15.73 0.56 19.98
C GLY A 39 -14.36 0.43 19.30
N GLY A 40 -14.22 -0.39 18.26
CA GLY A 40 -13.03 -0.40 17.41
C GLY A 40 -13.26 0.28 16.07
N TYR A 41 -12.17 0.77 15.47
CA TYR A 41 -12.18 1.59 14.28
C TYR A 41 -11.45 0.95 13.10
N GLY A 42 -11.93 1.23 11.90
CA GLY A 42 -11.29 0.80 10.65
C GLY A 42 -11.56 1.77 9.50
N CYS A 43 -11.04 1.45 8.33
CA CYS A 43 -11.15 2.29 7.13
C CYS A 43 -11.59 1.46 5.92
N ILE A 44 -12.53 2.00 5.14
CA ILE A 44 -12.90 1.52 3.81
C ILE A 44 -12.55 2.63 2.81
N HIS A 45 -11.60 2.37 1.92
CA HIS A 45 -11.17 3.28 0.87
C HIS A 45 -11.05 2.53 -0.47
N PRO A 46 -12.14 2.43 -1.25
CA PRO A 46 -12.12 1.66 -2.48
C PRO A 46 -11.48 2.42 -3.64
N TRP A 47 -10.83 1.67 -4.51
CA TRP A 47 -10.31 2.09 -5.81
C TRP A 47 -11.05 1.38 -6.96
N PRO A 48 -12.24 1.84 -7.39
CA PRO A 48 -12.98 1.19 -8.47
C PRO A 48 -12.21 1.11 -9.79
N GLU A 49 -11.30 2.07 -10.03
CA GLU A 49 -10.37 2.03 -11.17
C GLU A 49 -9.36 0.86 -11.12
N LEU A 50 -9.17 0.24 -9.96
CA LEU A 50 -8.33 -0.94 -9.73
C LEU A 50 -9.16 -2.20 -9.44
N GLY A 51 -10.46 -2.17 -9.73
CA GLY A 51 -11.34 -3.36 -9.63
C GLY A 51 -12.21 -3.43 -8.38
N ASP A 52 -12.07 -2.50 -7.43
CA ASP A 52 -12.90 -2.51 -6.22
C ASP A 52 -14.39 -2.21 -6.49
N PRO A 53 -15.30 -2.68 -5.61
CA PRO A 53 -16.64 -2.12 -5.51
C PRO A 53 -16.61 -0.61 -5.17
N THR A 54 -17.63 0.13 -5.59
CA THR A 54 -17.80 1.54 -5.17
C THR A 54 -18.04 1.64 -3.66
N LEU A 55 -17.77 2.81 -3.06
CA LEU A 55 -17.99 3.03 -1.63
C LEU A 55 -19.42 2.66 -1.18
N ASP A 56 -20.44 3.06 -1.93
CA ASP A 56 -21.83 2.71 -1.58
C ASP A 56 -22.09 1.19 -1.62
N LYS A 57 -21.44 0.45 -2.53
CA LYS A 57 -21.50 -1.02 -2.54
C LYS A 57 -20.76 -1.63 -1.34
N CYS A 58 -19.60 -1.08 -0.96
CA CYS A 58 -18.89 -1.49 0.25
C CYS A 58 -19.73 -1.27 1.51
N LEU A 59 -20.40 -0.12 1.61
CA LEU A 59 -21.27 0.21 2.75
C LEU A 59 -22.51 -0.67 2.78
N ALA A 60 -23.14 -0.97 1.64
CA ALA A 60 -24.23 -1.93 1.58
C ALA A 60 -23.78 -3.34 2.02
N ASP A 61 -22.58 -3.76 1.63
CA ASP A 61 -22.01 -5.06 2.02
C ASP A 61 -21.61 -5.11 3.51
N LEU A 62 -21.10 -4.01 4.07
CA LEU A 62 -20.80 -3.85 5.49
C LEU A 62 -22.04 -4.02 6.37
N ALA A 63 -23.18 -3.50 5.91
CA ALA A 63 -24.49 -3.67 6.56
C ALA A 63 -25.08 -5.08 6.41
N GLY A 64 -24.52 -5.89 5.51
CA GLY A 64 -25.03 -7.21 5.14
C GLY A 64 -24.00 -8.31 5.37
N GLU A 65 -23.70 -9.06 4.30
CA GLU A 65 -22.95 -10.31 4.38
C GLU A 65 -21.42 -10.16 4.43
N ARG A 66 -20.88 -8.96 4.19
CA ARG A 66 -19.44 -8.67 4.25
C ARG A 66 -18.64 -9.59 3.30
N ARG A 67 -19.08 -9.68 2.05
CA ARG A 67 -18.51 -10.56 1.01
C ARG A 67 -17.22 -10.02 0.40
N TRP A 68 -17.08 -8.70 0.30
CA TRP A 68 -15.94 -8.08 -0.39
C TRP A 68 -14.69 -8.09 0.49
N PRO A 69 -13.50 -8.43 -0.05
CA PRO A 69 -12.26 -8.43 0.72
C PRO A 69 -12.01 -7.12 1.47
N ILE A 70 -12.19 -5.98 0.80
CA ILE A 70 -12.03 -4.65 1.42
C ILE A 70 -12.92 -4.43 2.64
N VAL A 71 -14.14 -4.97 2.64
CA VAL A 71 -15.07 -4.88 3.76
C VAL A 71 -14.64 -5.81 4.89
N ARG A 72 -14.26 -7.06 4.57
CA ARG A 72 -13.77 -8.02 5.58
C ARG A 72 -12.51 -7.53 6.28
N ARG A 73 -11.58 -6.96 5.51
CA ARG A 73 -10.34 -6.40 6.04
C ARG A 73 -10.57 -5.16 6.90
N ALA A 74 -11.50 -4.28 6.51
CA ALA A 74 -11.89 -3.16 7.36
C ALA A 74 -12.55 -3.60 8.68
N VAL A 75 -13.40 -4.64 8.66
CA VAL A 75 -13.96 -5.24 9.88
C VAL A 75 -12.85 -5.85 10.74
N ARG A 76 -11.89 -6.54 10.12
CA ARG A 76 -10.74 -7.13 10.83
C ARG A 76 -9.86 -6.07 11.49
N CYS A 77 -9.65 -4.95 10.81
CA CYS A 77 -9.01 -3.75 11.35
C CYS A 77 -9.71 -3.28 12.63
N ALA A 78 -11.04 -3.06 12.55
CA ALA A 78 -11.84 -2.67 13.71
C ALA A 78 -11.82 -3.70 14.86
N GLU A 79 -11.78 -5.00 14.55
CA GLU A 79 -11.70 -6.05 15.58
C GLU A 79 -10.38 -5.98 16.38
N PHE A 80 -9.24 -5.80 15.70
CA PHE A 80 -7.94 -5.67 16.36
C PHE A 80 -7.86 -4.38 17.16
N ASP A 81 -8.28 -3.27 16.56
CA ASP A 81 -8.31 -1.97 17.23
C ASP A 81 -9.19 -2.00 18.49
N ARG A 82 -10.42 -2.55 18.39
CA ARG A 82 -11.32 -2.76 19.54
C ARG A 82 -10.65 -3.54 20.65
N THR A 83 -9.96 -4.63 20.29
CA THR A 83 -9.33 -5.52 21.27
C THR A 83 -8.25 -4.77 22.03
N ALA A 84 -7.38 -4.06 21.34
CA ALA A 84 -6.32 -3.26 21.95
C ALA A 84 -6.87 -2.13 22.83
N ARG A 85 -7.90 -1.41 22.36
CA ARG A 85 -8.60 -0.39 23.17
C ARG A 85 -9.22 -0.95 24.44
N GLY A 86 -9.81 -2.15 24.37
CA GLY A 86 -10.36 -2.84 25.54
C GLY A 86 -9.32 -3.24 26.58
N PHE A 87 -8.05 -3.33 26.20
CA PHE A 87 -6.91 -3.53 27.09
C PHE A 87 -6.16 -2.23 27.43
N GLU A 88 -6.69 -1.07 27.03
CA GLU A 88 -6.04 0.24 27.22
C GLU A 88 -4.63 0.30 26.65
N ASN A 89 -4.39 -0.40 25.52
CA ASN A 89 -3.08 -0.49 24.88
C ASN A 89 -3.10 0.05 23.44
N SER A 90 -1.93 0.52 23.00
CA SER A 90 -1.65 0.70 21.57
C SER A 90 -1.41 -0.65 20.89
N LEU A 91 -1.86 -0.77 19.64
CA LEU A 91 -1.48 -1.91 18.79
C LEU A 91 0.02 -1.92 18.45
N PHE A 92 0.70 -0.78 18.60
CA PHE A 92 2.12 -0.62 18.32
C PHE A 92 3.01 -0.78 19.55
N GLU A 93 2.45 -1.12 20.71
CA GLU A 93 3.22 -1.40 21.92
C GLU A 93 4.23 -2.52 21.63
N GLU A 94 5.51 -2.27 21.90
CA GLU A 94 6.64 -3.18 21.61
C GLU A 94 6.78 -3.62 20.13
N MET A 95 6.22 -2.86 19.18
CA MET A 95 6.33 -3.14 17.76
C MET A 95 7.42 -2.30 17.09
N GLU A 96 8.24 -2.94 16.25
CA GLU A 96 9.15 -2.24 15.33
C GLU A 96 8.53 -2.18 13.93
N VAL A 97 8.11 -0.98 13.50
CA VAL A 97 7.52 -0.80 12.17
C VAL A 97 8.62 -0.77 11.09
N PRO A 98 8.55 -1.61 10.04
CA PRO A 98 9.51 -1.57 8.96
C PRO A 98 9.51 -0.21 8.23
N LYS A 99 10.71 0.25 7.82
CA LYS A 99 10.86 1.49 7.05
C LYS A 99 10.12 1.44 5.71
N SER A 100 9.79 2.61 5.17
CA SER A 100 9.10 2.79 3.89
C SER A 100 10.01 3.33 2.78
N HIS A 101 9.67 2.99 1.54
CA HIS A 101 10.11 3.70 0.35
C HIS A 101 9.28 4.98 0.14
N ALA A 102 9.80 5.90 -0.66
CA ALA A 102 9.08 7.09 -1.11
C ALA A 102 8.20 6.76 -2.31
N THR A 103 6.88 6.88 -2.20
CA THR A 103 5.96 6.74 -3.34
C THR A 103 5.81 8.08 -4.06
N LEU A 104 6.10 8.11 -5.36
CA LEU A 104 5.94 9.29 -6.19
C LEU A 104 4.94 9.01 -7.33
N ALA A 105 4.02 9.95 -7.54
CA ALA A 105 2.99 9.84 -8.57
C ALA A 105 3.55 10.07 -9.99
N LYS A 106 4.69 10.77 -10.10
CA LYS A 106 5.37 11.10 -11.36
C LYS A 106 6.87 11.18 -11.15
N GLY A 107 7.63 11.03 -12.24
CA GLY A 107 9.07 11.33 -12.25
C GLY A 107 9.32 12.84 -12.21
N ASP A 108 9.40 13.40 -11.00
CA ASP A 108 9.73 14.80 -10.74
C ASP A 108 11.02 14.90 -9.91
N VAL A 109 12.03 15.56 -10.48
CA VAL A 109 13.36 15.69 -9.85
C VAL A 109 13.28 16.44 -8.52
N ALA A 110 12.39 17.44 -8.40
CA ALA A 110 12.22 18.18 -7.16
C ALA A 110 11.63 17.29 -6.05
N GLU A 111 10.67 16.43 -6.40
CA GLU A 111 10.09 15.47 -5.44
C GLU A 111 11.10 14.39 -5.04
N ILE A 112 11.98 13.95 -5.95
CA ILE A 112 13.10 13.06 -5.63
C ILE A 112 14.07 13.72 -4.64
N ALA A 113 14.46 14.97 -4.88
CA ALA A 113 15.35 15.69 -3.99
C ALA A 113 14.75 15.80 -2.57
N LEU A 114 13.45 16.14 -2.47
CA LEU A 114 12.73 16.16 -1.19
C LEU A 114 12.68 14.79 -0.51
N ALA A 115 12.47 13.71 -1.27
CA ALA A 115 12.49 12.35 -0.73
C ALA A 115 13.87 11.98 -0.16
N VAL A 116 14.94 12.32 -0.89
CA VAL A 116 16.32 12.08 -0.43
C VAL A 116 16.64 12.90 0.81
N GLU A 117 16.24 14.17 0.85
CA GLU A 117 16.41 15.06 2.00
C GLU A 117 15.64 14.54 3.24
N ALA A 118 14.45 13.97 3.03
CA ALA A 118 13.67 13.30 4.06
C ALA A 118 14.26 11.94 4.51
N GLY A 119 15.34 11.46 3.87
CA GLY A 119 16.06 10.25 4.26
C GLY A 119 15.65 8.97 3.54
N PHE A 120 14.81 9.04 2.50
CA PHE A 120 14.45 7.87 1.71
C PHE A 120 15.63 7.37 0.86
N THR A 121 15.83 6.05 0.84
CA THR A 121 16.87 5.39 0.02
C THR A 121 16.30 4.69 -1.21
N THR A 122 14.98 4.55 -1.29
CA THR A 122 14.28 3.85 -2.35
C THR A 122 13.06 4.66 -2.77
N ILE A 123 12.85 4.78 -4.08
CA ILE A 123 11.73 5.51 -4.66
C ILE A 123 10.89 4.56 -5.50
N LYS A 124 9.56 4.57 -5.29
CA LYS A 124 8.57 3.92 -6.14
C LYS A 124 8.00 4.93 -7.13
N LEU A 125 8.10 4.62 -8.42
CA LEU A 125 7.58 5.42 -9.52
C LEU A 125 6.55 4.63 -10.31
N LYS A 126 5.45 5.30 -10.67
CA LYS A 126 4.52 4.82 -11.69
C LYS A 126 5.15 4.96 -13.08
N ALA A 127 5.07 3.91 -13.89
CA ALA A 127 5.66 3.82 -15.23
C ALA A 127 4.66 3.25 -16.24
N GLY A 128 5.05 3.18 -17.51
CA GLY A 128 4.27 2.57 -18.60
C GLY A 128 3.47 3.56 -19.46
N ARG A 129 3.58 4.87 -19.21
CA ARG A 129 2.90 5.89 -20.03
C ARG A 129 3.75 6.32 -21.21
N ASP A 130 5.04 6.55 -20.98
CA ASP A 130 6.01 6.93 -22.00
C ASP A 130 7.36 6.30 -21.70
N LEU A 131 7.55 5.07 -22.19
CA LEU A 131 8.75 4.27 -21.93
C LEU A 131 10.05 4.95 -22.38
N THR A 132 10.01 5.77 -23.44
CA THR A 132 11.22 6.46 -23.92
C THR A 132 11.63 7.53 -22.95
N ARG A 133 10.66 8.36 -22.51
CA ARG A 133 10.90 9.41 -21.52
C ARG A 133 11.26 8.83 -20.15
N GLU A 134 10.58 7.78 -19.72
CA GLU A 134 10.85 7.09 -18.45
C GLU A 134 12.25 6.45 -18.44
N ALA A 135 12.68 5.83 -19.54
CA ALA A 135 14.04 5.29 -19.65
C ALA A 135 15.11 6.39 -19.60
N ALA A 136 14.89 7.53 -20.28
CA ALA A 136 15.80 8.66 -20.22
C ALA A 136 15.89 9.23 -18.79
N PHE A 137 14.74 9.42 -18.15
CA PHE A 137 14.65 9.88 -16.78
C PHE A 137 15.40 8.97 -15.80
N LEU A 138 15.21 7.65 -15.89
CA LEU A 138 15.92 6.70 -15.03
C LEU A 138 17.43 6.72 -15.25
N LYS A 139 17.89 6.93 -16.49
CA LYS A 139 19.32 7.07 -16.80
C LYS A 139 19.92 8.31 -16.16
N ASP A 140 19.23 9.44 -16.25
CA ASP A 140 19.66 10.71 -15.65
C ASP A 140 19.69 10.60 -14.12
N MET A 141 18.63 10.07 -13.51
CA MET A 141 18.54 9.91 -12.06
C MET A 141 19.52 8.87 -11.50
N ALA A 142 19.87 7.82 -12.25
CA ALA A 142 20.92 6.88 -11.84
C ALA A 142 22.34 7.49 -11.88
N VAL A 143 22.53 8.63 -12.55
CA VAL A 143 23.77 9.42 -12.50
C VAL A 143 23.73 10.41 -11.34
N GLU A 144 22.63 11.14 -11.18
CA GLU A 144 22.47 12.17 -10.15
C GLU A 144 22.38 11.57 -8.73
N TYR A 145 21.66 10.45 -8.58
CA TYR A 145 21.42 9.76 -7.32
C TYR A 145 21.89 8.30 -7.36
N PRO A 146 23.20 8.03 -7.46
CA PRO A 146 23.73 6.68 -7.71
C PRO A 146 23.47 5.69 -6.56
N ALA A 147 23.14 6.19 -5.36
CA ALA A 147 22.82 5.38 -4.19
C ALA A 147 21.33 4.98 -4.11
N LEU A 148 20.45 5.67 -4.83
CA LEU A 148 19.02 5.38 -4.79
C LEU A 148 18.70 4.04 -5.45
N LYS A 149 17.71 3.35 -4.88
CA LYS A 149 17.05 2.21 -5.51
C LYS A 149 15.69 2.58 -6.08
N TRP A 150 15.31 1.91 -7.16
CA TRP A 150 14.06 2.19 -7.88
C TRP A 150 13.11 1.00 -7.80
N ARG A 151 11.86 1.28 -7.49
CA ARG A 151 10.73 0.37 -7.67
C ARG A 151 9.86 0.93 -8.78
N LEU A 152 9.69 0.18 -9.86
CA LEU A 152 8.91 0.66 -11.01
C LEU A 152 7.60 -0.10 -11.04
N ASP A 153 6.50 0.62 -11.08
CA ASP A 153 5.17 0.04 -11.03
C ASP A 153 4.39 0.39 -12.29
N PHE A 154 4.08 -0.63 -13.07
CA PHE A 154 3.43 -0.49 -14.37
C PHE A 154 1.92 -0.70 -14.31
N ASN A 155 1.37 -1.26 -13.22
CA ASN A 155 -0.05 -1.67 -13.11
C ASN A 155 -0.52 -2.41 -14.38
N GLU A 156 0.26 -3.40 -14.80
CA GLU A 156 0.01 -4.25 -15.98
C GLU A 156 -0.04 -3.51 -17.33
N ALA A 157 0.55 -2.30 -17.43
CA ALA A 157 0.41 -1.45 -18.62
C ALA A 157 1.11 -1.96 -19.90
N LEU A 158 2.01 -2.95 -19.80
CA LEU A 158 2.79 -3.42 -20.96
C LEU A 158 2.42 -4.84 -21.37
N GLU A 159 2.79 -5.19 -22.60
CA GLU A 159 2.91 -6.58 -23.03
C GLU A 159 4.25 -7.20 -22.55
N PRO A 160 4.33 -8.53 -22.36
CA PRO A 160 5.56 -9.19 -21.87
C PRO A 160 6.83 -8.87 -22.66
N GLU A 161 6.75 -8.79 -24.00
CA GLU A 161 7.91 -8.46 -24.83
C GLU A 161 8.32 -6.99 -24.68
N GLN A 162 7.34 -6.08 -24.60
CA GLN A 162 7.60 -4.65 -24.38
C GLN A 162 8.29 -4.40 -23.03
N ALA A 163 7.84 -5.09 -21.97
CA ALA A 163 8.51 -5.05 -20.67
C ALA A 163 9.95 -5.57 -20.75
N THR A 164 10.18 -6.63 -21.51
CA THR A 164 11.53 -7.18 -21.69
C THR A 164 12.45 -6.22 -22.44
N ASP A 165 11.98 -5.66 -23.55
CA ASP A 165 12.74 -4.70 -24.36
C ASP A 165 13.06 -3.43 -23.57
N PHE A 166 12.08 -2.90 -22.83
CA PHE A 166 12.28 -1.76 -21.94
C PHE A 166 13.38 -2.03 -20.92
N LEU A 167 13.25 -3.12 -20.14
CA LEU A 167 14.18 -3.41 -19.06
C LEU A 167 15.58 -3.70 -19.57
N THR A 168 15.72 -4.47 -20.65
CA THR A 168 17.04 -4.74 -21.24
C THR A 168 17.68 -3.47 -21.82
N GLY A 169 16.89 -2.57 -22.42
CA GLY A 169 17.33 -1.29 -22.99
C GLY A 169 17.76 -0.21 -21.98
N LEU A 170 17.51 -0.40 -20.68
CA LEU A 170 18.00 0.50 -19.63
C LEU A 170 19.53 0.41 -19.45
N GLY A 171 20.14 -0.71 -19.82
CA GLY A 171 21.57 -0.99 -19.60
C GLY A 171 21.88 -1.43 -18.17
N ASP A 172 23.01 -2.12 -18.00
CA ASP A 172 23.33 -2.86 -16.76
C ASP A 172 23.38 -1.97 -15.51
N LYS A 173 23.94 -0.75 -15.62
CA LYS A 173 24.04 0.20 -14.50
C LYS A 173 22.66 0.56 -13.95
N VAL A 174 21.73 0.95 -14.82
CA VAL A 174 20.38 1.37 -14.42
C VAL A 174 19.59 0.16 -13.92
N ARG A 175 19.67 -0.99 -14.61
CA ARG A 175 19.03 -2.23 -14.12
C ARG A 175 19.52 -2.63 -12.73
N GLY A 176 20.82 -2.47 -12.44
CA GLY A 176 21.38 -2.75 -11.11
C GLY A 176 20.90 -1.79 -10.00
N ALA A 177 20.33 -0.65 -10.36
CA ALA A 177 19.70 0.29 -9.43
C ALA A 177 18.21 -0.04 -9.17
N ILE A 178 17.59 -0.94 -9.94
CA ILE A 178 16.20 -1.36 -9.73
C ILE A 178 16.15 -2.41 -8.60
N ASP A 179 15.35 -2.15 -7.56
CA ASP A 179 15.04 -3.13 -6.51
C ASP A 179 14.10 -4.21 -7.05
N PHE A 180 13.00 -3.80 -7.69
CA PHE A 180 12.10 -4.66 -8.46
C PHE A 180 11.20 -3.85 -9.41
N VAL A 181 10.53 -4.57 -10.30
CA VAL A 181 9.46 -4.07 -11.17
C VAL A 181 8.16 -4.74 -10.75
N GLU A 182 7.16 -3.95 -10.41
CA GLU A 182 5.82 -4.33 -9.98
C GLU A 182 4.88 -4.35 -11.17
N ASP A 183 4.19 -5.49 -11.34
CA ASP A 183 3.18 -5.75 -12.37
C ASP A 183 3.55 -5.18 -13.75
N PRO A 184 4.68 -5.59 -14.37
CA PRO A 184 5.09 -5.06 -15.67
C PRO A 184 4.03 -5.28 -16.77
N CYS A 185 3.34 -6.41 -16.71
CA CYS A 185 2.33 -6.89 -17.63
C CYS A 185 1.37 -7.82 -16.86
N PRO A 186 0.19 -8.18 -17.41
CA PRO A 186 -0.72 -9.11 -16.76
C PRO A 186 -0.03 -10.40 -16.28
N TYR A 187 -0.39 -10.87 -15.09
CA TYR A 187 0.31 -11.98 -14.47
C TYR A 187 0.18 -13.27 -15.29
N SER A 188 1.33 -13.87 -15.60
CA SER A 188 1.40 -15.19 -16.19
C SER A 188 2.67 -15.88 -15.73
N GLU A 189 2.51 -17.03 -15.10
CA GLU A 189 3.61 -17.81 -14.52
C GLU A 189 4.74 -18.07 -15.53
N SER A 190 4.39 -18.39 -16.78
CA SER A 190 5.38 -18.67 -17.84
C SER A 190 6.00 -17.39 -18.38
N ALA A 191 5.21 -16.35 -18.62
CA ALA A 191 5.70 -15.08 -19.17
C ALA A 191 6.63 -14.38 -18.18
N TRP A 192 6.27 -14.33 -16.90
CA TRP A 192 7.07 -13.68 -15.85
C TRP A 192 8.37 -14.45 -15.57
N LYS A 193 8.36 -15.78 -15.61
CA LYS A 193 9.59 -16.60 -15.52
C LYS A 193 10.56 -16.29 -16.66
N GLU A 194 10.05 -16.17 -17.89
CA GLU A 194 10.90 -15.83 -19.04
C GLU A 194 11.40 -14.37 -18.98
N LEU A 195 10.54 -13.43 -18.58
CA LEU A 195 10.91 -12.03 -18.35
C LEU A 195 12.04 -11.91 -17.32
N TRP A 196 11.91 -12.57 -16.16
CA TRP A 196 12.96 -12.59 -15.14
C TRP A 196 14.25 -13.22 -15.67
N LYS A 197 14.16 -14.33 -16.40
CA LYS A 197 15.33 -15.02 -16.97
C LYS A 197 16.10 -14.13 -17.97
N ARG A 198 15.39 -13.35 -18.78
CA ARG A 198 15.98 -12.45 -19.79
C ARG A 198 16.55 -11.16 -19.18
N THR A 199 15.87 -10.57 -18.20
CA THR A 199 16.23 -9.24 -17.67
C THR A 199 17.08 -9.30 -16.40
N ARG A 200 16.92 -10.37 -15.61
CA ARG A 200 17.45 -10.55 -14.24
C ARG A 200 17.02 -9.46 -13.26
N VAL A 201 16.00 -8.67 -13.61
CA VAL A 201 15.35 -7.72 -12.71
C VAL A 201 14.31 -8.48 -11.90
N ARG A 202 14.27 -8.27 -10.59
CA ARG A 202 13.26 -8.90 -9.72
C ARG A 202 11.88 -8.38 -10.09
N LEU A 203 10.89 -9.28 -10.14
CA LEU A 203 9.50 -8.93 -10.37
C LEU A 203 8.73 -8.98 -9.06
N ALA A 204 7.80 -8.04 -8.88
CA ALA A 204 6.85 -7.99 -7.78
C ALA A 204 5.43 -8.19 -8.31
N VAL A 205 4.66 -9.07 -7.67
CA VAL A 205 3.25 -9.25 -7.96
C VAL A 205 2.42 -8.46 -6.95
N ASP A 206 1.50 -7.64 -7.45
CA ASP A 206 0.59 -6.83 -6.64
C ASP A 206 -0.88 -7.14 -6.96
N HIS A 207 -1.36 -6.84 -8.17
CA HIS A 207 -2.78 -6.98 -8.51
C HIS A 207 -3.29 -8.44 -8.46
N GLU A 208 -2.47 -9.40 -8.92
CA GLU A 208 -2.76 -10.84 -8.90
C GLU A 208 -2.00 -11.55 -7.76
N ALA A 209 -1.75 -10.85 -6.65
CA ALA A 209 -1.10 -11.42 -5.48
C ALA A 209 -1.95 -12.57 -4.90
N ALA A 210 -1.43 -13.79 -5.00
CA ALA A 210 -2.10 -15.00 -4.54
C ALA A 210 -1.05 -16.03 -4.09
N PRO A 211 -1.44 -17.05 -3.29
CA PRO A 211 -0.49 -18.06 -2.82
C PRO A 211 0.28 -18.79 -3.93
N LEU A 212 -0.27 -18.85 -5.15
CA LEU A 212 0.35 -19.53 -6.29
C LEU A 212 1.16 -18.59 -7.20
N SER A 213 1.26 -17.30 -6.88
CA SER A 213 1.94 -16.29 -7.71
C SER A 213 3.47 -16.36 -7.56
N SER A 214 4.04 -17.53 -7.84
CA SER A 214 5.42 -17.91 -7.53
C SER A 214 6.46 -17.49 -8.58
N ALA A 215 6.04 -17.00 -9.75
CA ALA A 215 6.97 -16.48 -10.76
C ALA A 215 7.62 -15.14 -10.36
N ALA A 216 6.99 -14.40 -9.44
CA ALA A 216 7.53 -13.17 -8.87
C ALA A 216 8.59 -13.47 -7.79
N GLN A 217 9.54 -12.56 -7.60
CA GLN A 217 10.53 -12.64 -6.51
C GLN A 217 10.10 -11.84 -5.28
N VAL A 218 9.06 -11.02 -5.43
CA VAL A 218 8.50 -10.17 -4.38
C VAL A 218 6.98 -10.30 -4.39
N MET A 219 6.39 -10.48 -3.22
CA MET A 219 4.95 -10.44 -2.97
C MET A 219 4.60 -9.08 -2.38
N VAL A 220 3.80 -8.28 -3.08
CA VAL A 220 3.22 -7.07 -2.52
C VAL A 220 1.96 -7.46 -1.78
N ILE A 221 1.81 -6.98 -0.54
CA ILE A 221 0.63 -7.25 0.29
C ILE A 221 0.03 -5.91 0.71
N LYS A 222 -1.28 -5.77 0.54
CA LYS A 222 -2.08 -4.60 0.92
C LYS A 222 -3.10 -5.00 1.98
N PRO A 223 -2.86 -4.72 3.27
CA PRO A 223 -3.76 -5.16 4.35
C PRO A 223 -5.21 -4.69 4.24
N ALA A 224 -5.47 -3.66 3.43
CA ALA A 224 -6.80 -3.18 3.10
C ALA A 224 -7.63 -4.19 2.29
N ILE A 225 -7.01 -5.10 1.53
CA ILE A 225 -7.71 -6.06 0.65
C ILE A 225 -7.18 -7.50 0.76
N ASP A 226 -5.93 -7.68 1.15
CA ASP A 226 -5.26 -8.98 1.23
C ASP A 226 -5.29 -9.59 2.63
N GLU A 227 -5.03 -10.90 2.71
CA GLU A 227 -4.81 -11.63 3.97
C GLU A 227 -3.30 -11.78 4.24
N PRO A 228 -2.69 -10.94 5.10
CA PRO A 228 -1.23 -10.84 5.16
C PRO A 228 -0.51 -12.12 5.56
N PHE A 229 -1.08 -12.90 6.49
CA PHE A 229 -0.47 -14.14 6.96
C PHE A 229 -0.53 -15.24 5.90
N LEU A 230 -1.65 -15.36 5.17
CA LEU A 230 -1.79 -16.33 4.08
C LEU A 230 -0.76 -16.08 2.97
N LEU A 231 -0.63 -14.82 2.56
CA LEU A 231 0.35 -14.44 1.53
C LEU A 231 1.78 -14.47 2.05
N GLY A 232 2.01 -14.17 3.33
CA GLY A 232 3.32 -14.28 3.98
C GLY A 232 3.82 -15.73 4.04
N GLU A 233 2.97 -16.67 4.43
CA GLU A 233 3.29 -18.11 4.43
C GLU A 233 3.60 -18.62 3.01
N ALA A 234 2.82 -18.19 2.02
CA ALA A 234 3.08 -18.51 0.62
C ALA A 234 4.42 -17.92 0.14
N ALA A 235 4.71 -16.66 0.50
CA ALA A 235 5.98 -16.02 0.17
C ALA A 235 7.18 -16.79 0.74
N ILE A 236 7.08 -17.29 1.98
CA ILE A 236 8.10 -18.17 2.57
C ILE A 236 8.25 -19.46 1.74
N ALA A 237 7.15 -20.13 1.43
CA ALA A 237 7.16 -21.38 0.66
C ALA A 237 7.80 -21.22 -0.73
N HIS A 238 7.70 -20.02 -1.31
CA HIS A 238 8.26 -19.68 -2.61
C HIS A 238 9.57 -18.88 -2.55
N SER A 239 10.15 -18.68 -1.36
CA SER A 239 11.39 -17.90 -1.15
C SER A 239 11.30 -16.47 -1.73
N GLN A 240 10.13 -15.85 -1.60
CA GLN A 240 9.86 -14.48 -2.03
C GLN A 240 10.13 -13.51 -0.87
N ARG A 241 10.50 -12.26 -1.21
CA ARG A 241 10.45 -11.15 -0.25
C ARG A 241 9.03 -10.63 -0.14
N VAL A 242 8.63 -10.14 1.04
CA VAL A 242 7.36 -9.43 1.21
C VAL A 242 7.59 -7.93 1.26
N VAL A 243 6.72 -7.18 0.60
CA VAL A 243 6.62 -5.72 0.72
C VAL A 243 5.19 -5.37 1.11
N MET A 244 5.00 -4.89 2.35
CA MET A 244 3.71 -4.38 2.77
C MET A 244 3.50 -2.97 2.22
N THR A 245 2.31 -2.67 1.72
CA THR A 245 1.96 -1.32 1.28
C THR A 245 0.62 -0.87 1.88
N SER A 246 0.49 0.43 2.12
CA SER A 246 -0.82 1.06 2.28
C SER A 246 -1.59 1.01 0.96
N TYR A 247 -2.88 1.33 0.99
CA TYR A 247 -3.71 1.28 -0.19
C TYR A 247 -3.95 2.66 -0.80
N MET A 248 -2.99 3.58 -0.61
CA MET A 248 -3.16 5.02 -0.89
C MET A 248 -4.45 5.56 -0.23
N ASP A 249 -4.71 5.09 0.98
CA ASP A 249 -5.95 5.26 1.71
C ASP A 249 -5.80 6.24 2.89
N HIS A 250 -6.86 6.40 3.66
CA HIS A 250 -6.88 7.27 4.83
C HIS A 250 -5.75 6.93 5.82
N PRO A 251 -5.22 7.90 6.58
CA PRO A 251 -4.18 7.65 7.59
C PRO A 251 -4.47 6.51 8.58
N VAL A 252 -5.74 6.24 8.90
CA VAL A 252 -6.17 5.06 9.69
C VAL A 252 -5.83 3.75 8.97
N GLY A 253 -6.06 3.67 7.65
CA GLY A 253 -5.67 2.52 6.83
C GLY A 253 -4.15 2.38 6.69
N GLN A 254 -3.43 3.51 6.59
CA GLN A 254 -1.96 3.52 6.60
C GLN A 254 -1.39 3.01 7.94
N ALA A 255 -1.97 3.42 9.08
CA ALA A 255 -1.61 2.89 10.40
C ALA A 255 -1.90 1.39 10.51
N PHE A 256 -3.05 0.93 10.00
CA PHE A 256 -3.35 -0.51 9.97
C PHE A 256 -2.34 -1.30 9.11
N ALA A 257 -1.95 -0.76 7.95
CA ALA A 257 -0.93 -1.37 7.11
C ALA A 257 0.44 -1.43 7.80
N ALA A 258 0.81 -0.37 8.52
CA ALA A 258 2.05 -0.30 9.30
C ALA A 258 2.07 -1.33 10.44
N TRP A 259 0.95 -1.46 11.16
CA TRP A 259 0.81 -2.45 12.21
C TRP A 259 0.84 -3.88 11.67
N GLU A 260 0.12 -4.20 10.60
CA GLU A 260 0.17 -5.54 9.98
C GLU A 260 1.57 -5.85 9.43
N ALA A 261 2.33 -4.86 8.94
CA ALA A 261 3.72 -5.05 8.54
C ALA A 261 4.60 -5.46 9.74
N ALA A 262 4.52 -4.72 10.84
CA ALA A 262 5.27 -5.02 12.06
C ALA A 262 4.87 -6.38 12.65
N ARG A 263 3.57 -6.70 12.64
CA ARG A 263 3.03 -7.96 13.14
C ARG A 263 3.46 -9.16 12.29
N LEU A 264 3.48 -9.02 10.97
CA LEU A 264 3.94 -10.08 10.08
C LEU A 264 5.45 -10.30 10.24
N GLU A 265 6.24 -9.24 10.40
CA GLU A 265 7.68 -9.34 10.66
C GLU A 265 7.99 -9.97 12.02
N LEU A 266 7.23 -9.62 13.06
CA LEU A 266 7.35 -10.25 14.37
C LEU A 266 7.06 -11.76 14.30
N GLN A 267 6.05 -12.16 13.52
CA GLN A 267 5.71 -13.57 13.33
C GLN A 267 6.74 -14.32 12.47
N PHE A 268 7.26 -13.67 11.43
CA PHE A 268 8.19 -14.24 10.47
C PHE A 268 9.42 -13.34 10.28
N PRO A 269 10.37 -13.34 11.24
CA PRO A 269 11.51 -12.44 11.21
C PRO A 269 12.35 -12.58 9.93
N GLY A 270 12.64 -11.44 9.29
CA GLY A 270 13.38 -11.32 8.05
C GLY A 270 12.54 -11.47 6.77
N LEU A 271 11.23 -11.66 6.88
CA LEU A 271 10.34 -11.80 5.72
C LEU A 271 9.97 -10.45 5.11
N VAL A 272 9.63 -9.48 5.94
CA VAL A 272 9.11 -8.18 5.51
C VAL A 272 10.29 -7.25 5.26
N GLY A 273 10.44 -6.86 4.00
CA GLY A 273 11.48 -5.91 3.59
C GLY A 273 11.06 -4.45 3.80
N LEU A 274 11.74 -3.56 3.09
CA LEU A 274 11.35 -2.15 3.01
C LEU A 274 9.92 -2.03 2.41
N CYS A 275 9.01 -1.43 3.16
CA CYS A 275 7.57 -1.32 2.87
C CYS A 275 7.21 -0.05 2.08
N GLY A 276 5.91 0.18 1.85
CA GLY A 276 5.33 1.41 1.28
C GLY A 276 4.12 1.87 2.08
N LEU A 277 4.33 2.23 3.35
CA LEU A 277 3.26 2.40 4.34
C LEU A 277 2.68 3.82 4.34
N GLN A 278 3.45 4.82 3.91
CA GLN A 278 3.06 6.23 3.99
C GLN A 278 2.81 6.81 2.60
N THR A 279 1.57 7.22 2.39
CA THR A 279 1.06 7.80 1.14
C THR A 279 0.25 9.07 1.38
N HIS A 280 0.15 9.55 2.61
CA HIS A 280 -0.60 10.77 2.98
C HIS A 280 -0.07 12.03 2.27
N HIS A 281 1.23 12.08 1.94
CA HIS A 281 1.83 13.21 1.21
C HIS A 281 1.27 13.39 -0.21
N LEU A 282 0.65 12.36 -0.78
CA LEU A 282 -0.01 12.40 -2.09
C LEU A 282 -1.31 13.20 -2.07
N PHE A 283 -1.86 13.47 -0.88
CA PHE A 283 -3.12 14.16 -0.67
C PHE A 283 -2.92 15.54 -0.03
N GLU A 284 -3.95 16.39 -0.13
CA GLU A 284 -4.06 17.61 0.67
C GLU A 284 -4.09 17.22 2.15
N PRO A 285 -3.35 17.94 3.03
CA PRO A 285 -3.24 17.57 4.43
C PRO A 285 -4.57 17.78 5.16
N ASP A 286 -4.85 16.86 6.08
CA ASP A 286 -5.90 16.93 7.10
C ASP A 286 -5.32 16.59 8.49
N GLU A 287 -6.13 16.72 9.54
CA GLU A 287 -5.73 16.48 10.94
C GLU A 287 -5.17 15.05 11.16
N PHE A 288 -5.71 14.04 10.44
CA PHE A 288 -5.21 12.67 10.54
C PHE A 288 -3.83 12.51 9.87
N SER A 289 -3.61 13.18 8.74
CA SER A 289 -2.33 13.16 8.05
C SER A 289 -1.25 13.90 8.84
N GLU A 290 -1.62 14.96 9.57
CA GLU A 290 -0.72 15.69 10.46
C GLU A 290 -0.33 14.85 11.68
N ALA A 291 -1.23 14.00 12.19
CA ALA A 291 -0.92 13.05 13.26
C ALA A 291 0.17 12.04 12.85
N LEU A 292 0.17 11.57 11.58
CA LEU A 292 1.26 10.76 11.00
C LEU A 292 2.56 11.55 10.74
N GLY A 293 2.56 12.86 10.97
CA GLY A 293 3.76 13.70 10.88
C GLY A 293 4.28 13.90 9.45
N PRO A 294 5.51 14.46 9.32
CA PRO A 294 6.11 14.70 8.02
C PRO A 294 6.36 13.40 7.26
N TRP A 295 6.35 13.50 5.93
CA TRP A 295 6.69 12.37 5.06
C TRP A 295 8.15 11.94 5.30
N SER A 296 8.33 10.67 5.67
CA SER A 296 9.58 10.11 6.18
C SER A 296 9.64 8.61 5.89
N PRO A 297 10.83 7.99 5.78
CA PRO A 297 10.95 6.53 5.73
C PRO A 297 10.52 5.85 7.03
N ASP A 298 10.62 6.54 8.17
CA ASP A 298 10.22 6.02 9.47
C ASP A 298 8.75 6.38 9.77
N PHE A 299 7.94 5.36 10.07
CA PHE A 299 6.52 5.54 10.35
C PHE A 299 6.32 6.17 11.73
N LYS A 300 5.69 7.36 11.77
CA LYS A 300 5.29 7.97 13.03
C LYS A 300 3.98 7.35 13.49
N ILE A 301 4.03 6.63 14.61
CA ILE A 301 2.85 6.07 15.26
C ILE A 301 2.00 7.23 15.80
N PRO A 302 0.69 7.30 15.46
CA PRO A 302 -0.21 8.29 16.02
C PRO A 302 -0.50 7.99 17.51
N ASP A 303 -0.65 9.04 18.31
CA ASP A 303 -0.93 8.91 19.74
C ASP A 303 -2.33 8.30 19.98
N GLY A 304 -2.47 7.56 21.08
CA GLY A 304 -3.75 6.98 21.53
C GLY A 304 -3.75 5.45 21.64
N LEU A 305 -4.94 4.90 21.90
CA LEU A 305 -5.19 3.47 22.04
C LEU A 305 -5.47 2.80 20.69
N GLY A 306 -5.29 1.48 20.61
CA GLY A 306 -5.49 0.74 19.37
C GLY A 306 -4.57 1.24 18.26
N LEU A 307 -5.14 1.67 17.13
CA LEU A 307 -4.42 2.30 16.03
C LEU A 307 -4.01 3.76 16.30
N GLY A 308 -4.38 4.32 17.45
CA GLY A 308 -4.22 5.73 17.80
C GLY A 308 -5.38 6.61 17.30
N PHE A 309 -5.12 7.91 17.17
CA PHE A 309 -6.06 8.93 16.69
C PHE A 309 -7.29 9.17 17.57
N ASP A 310 -7.20 8.89 18.88
CA ASP A 310 -8.35 8.88 19.79
C ASP A 310 -9.21 10.16 19.70
N ASP A 311 -8.59 11.33 19.89
CA ASP A 311 -9.30 12.62 19.83
C ASP A 311 -9.94 12.87 18.45
N LEU A 312 -9.26 12.48 17.37
CA LEU A 312 -9.74 12.69 16.01
C LEU A 312 -10.89 11.74 15.66
N LEU A 313 -10.84 10.50 16.14
CA LEU A 313 -11.89 9.50 15.97
C LEU A 313 -13.14 9.87 16.79
N ASP A 314 -12.97 10.39 18.00
CA ASP A 314 -14.08 10.87 18.84
C ASP A 314 -14.78 12.10 18.24
N ALA A 315 -14.04 12.94 17.53
CA ALA A 315 -14.58 14.13 16.86
C ALA A 315 -15.36 13.83 15.57
N GLN A 316 -15.32 12.60 15.05
CA GLN A 316 -15.97 12.30 13.77
C GLN A 316 -17.51 12.34 13.84
N PRO A 317 -18.18 12.77 12.75
CA PRO A 317 -19.64 12.82 12.68
C PRO A 317 -20.24 11.43 12.44
N TRP A 318 -20.12 10.54 13.41
CA TRP A 318 -20.56 9.15 13.33
C TRP A 318 -22.07 9.05 13.07
N THR A 319 -22.43 8.32 12.01
CA THR A 319 -23.82 8.01 11.66
C THR A 319 -24.02 6.50 11.63
N ARG A 320 -25.16 6.02 12.11
CA ARG A 320 -25.47 4.59 12.06
C ARG A 320 -25.75 4.17 10.63
N LEU A 321 -25.07 3.13 10.18
CA LEU A 321 -25.30 2.52 8.88
C LEU A 321 -26.60 1.71 8.95
N TYR A 322 -27.59 2.02 8.09
CA TYR A 322 -28.91 1.38 8.09
C TYR A 322 -29.08 0.40 6.94
#